data_AF-A0A7V1EGF6-F1
#
_entry.id   AF-A0A7V1EGF6-F1
#
_cell.length_a   1.000
_cell.length_b   1.000
_cell.length_c   1.000
_cell.angle_alpha   90.00
_cell.angle_beta   90.00
_cell.angle_gamma   90.00
#
_symmetry.space_group_name_H-M   'P 1'
#
loop_
_entity.id
_entity.type
_entity.pdbx_description
1 polymer ?
#
loop_
_entity_poly.entity_id
_entity_poly.type
_entity_poly.pdbx_seq_one_letter_code
_entity_poly.pdbx_strand_id
1 'polypeptide(L)'
;MKEKKIIFINLDELKEHEEIRPDYLEALKNEILSDGILKMPICIDQKTCIILDGHHRLHALKRLGCRKIPCVLVDYQSPEIEVVPWREGEKITKEEIIEVALKGRRMPPKTSKHMILVNGEWKHISIVEEMINIPLEELK
;
A
#
# COMPACT_ATOMS: atom_id res chain seq x y z
N MET A 1 -4.26 -13.55 17.42
CA MET A 1 -3.66 -12.55 16.50
C MET A 1 -3.29 -11.35 17.33
N LYS A 2 -2.03 -10.89 17.29
CA LYS A 2 -1.66 -9.64 17.97
C LYS A 2 -2.42 -8.48 17.32
N GLU A 3 -2.86 -7.53 18.13
CA GLU A 3 -3.53 -6.29 17.70
C GLU A 3 -2.67 -5.62 16.62
N LYS A 4 -3.20 -5.49 15.39
CA LYS A 4 -2.47 -4.87 14.28
C LYS A 4 -2.45 -3.36 14.53
N LYS A 5 -1.26 -2.84 14.81
CA LYS A 5 -1.08 -1.42 15.12
C LYS A 5 -1.22 -0.59 13.84
N ILE A 6 -2.25 0.25 13.79
CA ILE A 6 -2.41 1.28 12.76
C ILE A 6 -1.67 2.53 13.21
N ILE A 7 -0.84 3.08 12.33
CA ILE A 7 -0.13 4.35 12.58
C ILE A 7 -0.38 5.33 11.45
N PHE A 8 -0.41 6.63 11.74
CA PHE A 8 -0.54 7.66 10.72
C PHE A 8 0.85 8.10 10.29
N ILE A 9 1.11 8.08 8.98
CA ILE A 9 2.41 8.46 8.39
C ILE A 9 2.18 9.59 7.40
N ASN A 10 3.13 10.53 7.36
CA ASN A 10 3.11 11.60 6.37
C ASN A 10 3.23 11.02 4.95
N LEU A 11 2.43 11.53 4.01
CA LEU A 11 2.37 10.98 2.65
C LEU A 11 3.71 11.04 1.90
N ASP A 12 4.60 11.93 2.32
CA ASP A 12 5.92 12.16 1.71
C ASP A 12 7.03 11.26 2.28
N GLU A 13 6.78 10.57 3.40
CA GLU A 13 7.72 9.60 3.97
C GLU A 13 7.64 8.22 3.29
N LEU A 14 6.50 7.98 2.62
CA LEU A 14 6.19 6.73 1.95
C LEU A 14 6.93 6.59 0.63
N LYS A 15 7.42 5.38 0.36
CA LYS A 15 8.18 5.07 -0.85
C LYS A 15 7.36 4.19 -1.76
N GLU A 16 7.32 4.58 -3.02
CA GLU A 16 6.56 3.88 -4.05
C GLU A 16 7.52 3.11 -4.94
N HIS A 17 7.20 1.85 -5.21
CA HIS A 17 7.92 1.03 -6.20
C HIS A 17 7.13 0.80 -7.49
N GLU A 18 5.87 1.24 -7.55
CA GLU A 18 4.99 1.06 -8.71
C GLU A 18 4.31 2.37 -9.12
N GLU A 19 4.09 2.50 -10.42
CA GLU A 19 3.23 3.52 -10.99
C GLU A 19 1.75 3.20 -10.75
N ILE A 20 0.94 4.24 -10.75
CA ILE A 20 -0.52 4.14 -10.64
C ILE A 20 -1.17 4.14 -12.02
N ARG A 21 -2.42 3.67 -12.02
CA ARG A 21 -3.32 3.70 -13.17
C ARG A 21 -4.17 4.97 -13.10
N PRO A 22 -4.04 5.94 -14.04
CA PRO A 22 -4.70 7.24 -13.93
C PRO A 22 -6.24 7.15 -13.90
N ASP A 23 -6.82 6.25 -14.69
CA ASP A 23 -8.26 5.98 -14.75
C ASP A 23 -8.78 5.48 -13.39
N TYR A 24 -8.11 4.49 -12.82
CA TYR A 24 -8.48 3.93 -11.52
C TYR A 24 -8.26 4.91 -10.37
N LEU A 25 -7.19 5.71 -10.45
CA LEU A 25 -6.94 6.77 -9.48
C LEU A 25 -8.07 7.80 -9.43
N GLU A 26 -8.52 8.29 -10.59
CA GLU A 26 -9.59 9.29 -10.63
C GLU A 26 -10.90 8.74 -10.09
N ALA A 27 -11.25 7.50 -10.43
CA ALA A 27 -12.42 6.82 -9.87
C ALA A 27 -12.32 6.70 -8.34
N LEU A 28 -11.20 6.20 -7.82
CA LEU A 28 -10.97 6.02 -6.39
C LEU A 28 -10.97 7.34 -5.63
N LYS A 29 -10.35 8.38 -6.18
CA LYS A 29 -10.33 9.73 -5.59
C LYS A 29 -11.76 10.28 -5.46
N ASN A 30 -12.58 10.12 -6.50
CA ASN A 30 -13.97 10.59 -6.48
C ASN A 30 -14.83 9.78 -5.50
N GLU A 31 -14.62 8.46 -5.38
CA GLU A 31 -15.27 7.63 -4.37
C GLU A 31 -14.92 8.11 -2.96
N ILE A 32 -13.63 8.24 -2.64
CA ILE A 32 -13.15 8.69 -1.33
C ILE A 32 -13.70 10.09 -0.99
N LEU A 33 -13.70 11.01 -1.96
CA LEU A 33 -14.26 12.35 -1.77
C LEU A 33 -15.77 12.33 -1.52
N SER A 34 -16.51 11.51 -2.27
CA SER A 34 -17.96 11.37 -2.10
C SER A 34 -18.33 10.76 -0.76
N ASP A 35 -17.56 9.77 -0.31
CA ASP A 35 -17.77 9.11 0.98
C ASP A 35 -17.36 10.01 2.16
N GLY A 36 -16.42 10.95 1.93
CA GLY A 36 -15.86 11.81 2.97
C GLY A 36 -14.93 11.09 3.95
N ILE A 37 -14.66 9.80 3.71
CA ILE A 37 -13.87 8.92 4.58
C ILE A 37 -12.88 8.09 3.76
N LEU A 38 -11.75 7.75 4.37
CA LEU A 38 -10.89 6.66 3.95
C LEU A 38 -11.30 5.39 4.69
N LYS A 39 -11.91 4.43 3.97
CA LYS A 39 -12.42 3.17 4.55
C LYS A 39 -11.32 2.25 5.08
N MET A 40 -10.19 2.17 4.38
CA MET A 40 -9.14 1.18 4.62
C MET A 40 -7.75 1.85 4.73
N PRO A 41 -6.86 1.40 5.63
CA PRO A 41 -5.46 1.84 5.68
C PRO A 41 -4.68 1.31 4.47
N ILE A 42 -3.40 1.68 4.34
CA ILE A 42 -2.48 1.03 3.39
C ILE A 42 -1.52 0.09 4.13
N CYS A 43 -1.01 -0.95 3.45
CA CYS A 43 0.03 -1.82 4.01
C CYS A 43 1.43 -1.34 3.59
N ILE A 44 2.36 -1.23 4.55
CA ILE A 44 3.74 -0.80 4.28
C ILE A 44 4.77 -1.68 4.99
N ASP A 45 5.99 -1.69 4.46
CA ASP A 45 7.14 -2.23 5.17
C ASP A 45 7.56 -1.31 6.33
N GLN A 46 7.64 -1.88 7.54
CA GLN A 46 7.97 -1.14 8.76
C GLN A 46 9.41 -0.60 8.78
N LYS A 47 10.34 -1.20 8.02
CA LYS A 47 11.75 -0.80 8.00
C LYS A 47 12.03 0.32 7.00
N THR A 48 11.41 0.25 5.82
CA THR A 48 11.74 1.14 4.69
C THR A 48 10.65 2.16 4.34
N CYS A 49 9.43 1.99 4.89
CA CYS A 49 8.22 2.71 4.51
C CYS A 49 7.81 2.52 3.04
N ILE A 50 8.22 1.40 2.43
CA ILE A 50 7.77 1.02 1.08
C ILE A 50 6.32 0.58 1.15
N ILE A 51 5.50 1.08 0.22
CA ILE A 51 4.10 0.68 0.10
C ILE A 51 4.03 -0.71 -0.51
N LEU A 52 3.40 -1.65 0.19
CA LEU A 52 3.17 -3.01 -0.30
C LEU A 52 1.78 -3.16 -0.91
N ASP A 53 0.80 -2.41 -0.42
CA ASP A 53 -0.51 -2.27 -1.05
C ASP A 53 -1.08 -0.87 -0.83
N GLY A 54 -1.82 -0.35 -1.82
CA GLY A 54 -2.54 0.91 -1.70
C GLY A 54 -1.90 2.17 -2.31
N HIS A 55 -1.03 2.06 -3.32
CA HIS A 55 -0.47 3.24 -4.03
C HIS A 55 -1.54 4.21 -4.53
N HIS A 56 -2.66 3.72 -5.07
CA HIS A 56 -3.75 4.59 -5.51
C HIS A 56 -4.41 5.35 -4.37
N ARG A 57 -4.53 4.76 -3.16
CA ARG A 57 -5.06 5.45 -1.97
C ARG A 57 -4.14 6.59 -1.55
N LEU A 58 -2.82 6.36 -1.52
CA LEU A 58 -1.82 7.41 -1.29
C LEU A 58 -2.03 8.59 -2.26
N HIS A 59 -2.07 8.31 -3.56
CA HIS A 59 -2.19 9.35 -4.58
C HIS A 59 -3.55 10.05 -4.57
N ALA A 60 -4.63 9.34 -4.29
CA ALA A 60 -5.95 9.93 -4.12
C ALA A 60 -5.93 10.95 -2.98
N LEU A 61 -5.37 10.58 -1.82
CA LEU A 61 -5.24 11.48 -0.67
C LEU A 61 -4.33 12.67 -0.96
N LYS A 62 -3.21 12.48 -1.68
CA LYS A 62 -2.36 13.60 -2.15
C LYS A 62 -3.16 14.60 -2.99
N ARG A 63 -3.98 14.12 -3.94
CA ARG A 63 -4.84 14.97 -4.79
C ARG A 63 -5.96 15.66 -4.02
N LEU A 64 -6.41 15.07 -2.92
CA LEU A 64 -7.42 15.64 -2.01
C LEU A 64 -6.82 16.60 -0.96
N GLY A 65 -5.50 16.85 -1.00
CA GLY A 65 -4.83 17.78 -0.10
C GLY A 65 -4.59 17.24 1.31
N CYS A 66 -4.69 15.92 1.50
CA CYS A 66 -4.34 15.29 2.76
C CYS A 66 -2.81 15.24 2.94
N ARG A 67 -2.35 15.14 4.19
CA ARG A 67 -0.92 15.13 4.56
C ARG A 67 -0.46 13.84 5.22
N LYS A 68 -1.39 13.03 5.75
CA LYS A 68 -1.10 11.74 6.37
C LYS A 68 -2.08 10.67 5.95
N ILE A 69 -1.68 9.41 6.09
CA ILE A 69 -2.50 8.22 5.80
C ILE A 69 -2.30 7.18 6.90
N PRO A 70 -3.37 6.48 7.33
CA PRO A 70 -3.25 5.33 8.21
C PRO A 70 -2.59 4.16 7.50
N CYS A 71 -1.58 3.58 8.14
CA CYS A 71 -0.75 2.50 7.66
C CYS A 71 -0.78 1.32 8.62
N VAL A 72 -0.86 0.11 8.07
CA VAL A 72 -0.54 -1.14 8.75
C VAL A 72 0.92 -1.48 8.47
N LEU A 73 1.66 -1.75 9.53
CA LEU A 73 3.07 -2.11 9.44
C LEU A 73 3.24 -3.62 9.37
N VAL A 74 4.09 -4.08 8.45
CA VAL A 74 4.56 -5.47 8.39
C VAL A 74 6.07 -5.51 8.27
N ASP A 75 6.70 -6.62 8.67
CA ASP A 75 8.11 -6.87 8.34
C ASP A 75 8.19 -7.48 6.95
N TYR A 76 8.49 -6.67 5.92
CA TYR A 76 8.46 -7.15 4.54
C TYR A 76 9.46 -8.29 4.29
N GLN A 77 10.58 -8.32 5.03
CA GLN A 77 11.56 -9.39 4.94
C GLN A 77 11.15 -10.68 5.68
N SER A 78 9.99 -10.70 6.34
CA SER A 78 9.46 -11.92 6.95
C SER A 78 9.29 -13.03 5.89
N PRO A 79 9.63 -14.29 6.22
CA PRO A 79 9.34 -15.42 5.34
C PRO A 79 7.84 -15.69 5.18
N GLU A 80 7.00 -15.11 6.03
CA GLU A 80 5.54 -15.18 5.92
C GLU A 80 4.97 -14.20 4.88
N ILE A 81 5.82 -13.39 4.25
CA ILE A 81 5.44 -12.54 3.12
C ILE A 81 6.20 -13.01 1.90
N GLU A 82 5.52 -13.07 0.76
CA GLU A 82 6.14 -13.30 -0.53
C GLU A 82 5.67 -12.23 -1.52
N VAL A 83 6.37 -12.13 -2.63
CA VAL A 83 5.93 -11.33 -3.77
C VAL A 83 5.91 -12.20 -5.00
N VAL A 84 4.80 -12.15 -5.72
CA VAL A 84 4.62 -12.84 -6.99
C VAL A 84 4.30 -11.82 -8.08
N PRO A 85 4.66 -12.07 -9.34
CA PRO A 85 4.29 -11.18 -10.43
C PRO A 85 2.78 -11.27 -10.71
N TRP A 86 2.18 -10.19 -11.20
CA TRP A 86 0.80 -10.25 -11.71
C TRP A 86 0.68 -10.93 -13.07
N ARG A 87 1.75 -10.89 -13.87
CA ARG A 87 1.78 -11.38 -15.25
C ARG A 87 2.60 -12.66 -15.33
N GLU A 88 2.10 -13.61 -16.09
CA GLU A 88 2.79 -14.86 -16.34
C GLU A 88 4.11 -14.61 -17.09
N GLY A 89 5.18 -15.31 -16.68
CA GLY A 89 6.50 -15.19 -17.29
C GLY A 89 7.37 -14.04 -16.76
N GLU A 90 6.82 -13.10 -15.99
CA GLU A 90 7.62 -12.11 -15.29
C GLU A 90 8.26 -12.71 -14.02
N LYS A 91 9.32 -12.06 -13.53
CA LYS A 91 9.95 -12.39 -12.25
C LYS A 91 10.06 -11.11 -11.44
N ILE A 92 9.86 -11.22 -10.13
CA ILE A 92 9.99 -10.12 -9.21
C ILE A 92 10.48 -10.64 -7.87
N THR A 93 11.37 -9.89 -7.23
CA THR A 93 11.92 -10.21 -5.91
C THR A 93 11.70 -9.04 -4.95
N LYS A 94 11.78 -9.32 -3.64
CA LYS A 94 11.68 -8.28 -2.62
C LYS A 94 12.84 -7.30 -2.74
N GLU A 95 14.03 -7.82 -3.03
CA GLU A 95 15.25 -7.06 -3.20
C GLU A 95 15.14 -6.06 -4.35
N GLU A 96 14.62 -6.47 -5.51
CA GLU A 96 14.34 -5.56 -6.64
C GLU A 96 13.34 -4.46 -6.27
N ILE A 97 12.26 -4.81 -5.57
CA ILE A 97 11.26 -3.83 -5.09
C ILE A 97 11.88 -2.81 -4.15
N ILE A 98 12.67 -3.27 -3.19
CA ILE A 98 13.38 -2.42 -2.23
C ILE A 98 14.35 -1.50 -2.96
N GLU A 99 15.15 -2.03 -3.88
CA GLU A 99 16.09 -1.25 -4.66
C GLU A 99 15.39 -0.16 -5.49
N VAL A 100 14.32 -0.52 -6.22
CA VAL A 100 13.54 0.39 -7.05
C VAL A 100 12.98 1.54 -6.21
N ALA A 101 12.31 1.22 -5.09
CA ALA A 101 11.68 2.21 -4.23
C ALA A 101 12.71 3.16 -3.58
N LEU A 102 13.83 2.61 -3.07
CA LEU A 102 14.87 3.41 -2.42
C LEU A 102 15.62 4.32 -3.41
N LYS A 103 15.67 3.94 -4.69
CA LYS A 103 16.19 4.80 -5.77
C LYS A 103 15.17 5.83 -6.28
N GLY A 104 13.97 5.89 -5.70
CA GLY A 104 12.89 6.78 -6.15
C GLY A 104 12.36 6.43 -7.54
N ARG A 105 12.57 5.20 -8.00
CA ARG A 105 12.07 4.69 -9.29
C ARG A 105 10.75 3.97 -9.07
N ARG A 106 9.99 3.79 -10.16
CA ARG A 106 8.75 3.02 -10.16
C ARG A 106 8.75 2.05 -11.33
N MET A 107 8.22 0.86 -11.10
CA MET A 107 7.89 -0.13 -12.12
C MET A 107 6.50 0.15 -12.70
N PRO A 108 6.16 -0.43 -13.86
CA PRO A 108 4.82 -0.33 -14.42
C PRO A 108 3.74 -0.80 -13.43
N PRO A 109 2.49 -0.33 -13.56
CA PRO A 109 1.41 -0.75 -12.67
C PRO A 109 1.18 -2.25 -12.72
N LYS A 110 0.81 -2.84 -11.58
CA LYS A 110 0.54 -4.28 -11.44
C LYS A 110 1.78 -5.10 -11.80
N THR A 111 2.92 -4.77 -11.21
CA THR A 111 4.15 -5.57 -11.34
C THR A 111 4.27 -6.56 -10.19
N SER A 112 3.96 -6.14 -8.97
CA SER A 112 4.10 -6.90 -7.73
C SER A 112 2.75 -7.19 -7.09
N LYS A 113 2.58 -8.45 -6.68
CA LYS A 113 1.46 -8.92 -5.88
C LYS A 113 2.02 -9.47 -4.57
N HIS A 114 1.90 -8.68 -3.52
CA HIS A 114 2.36 -9.09 -2.19
C HIS A 114 1.35 -10.04 -1.55
N MET A 115 1.85 -11.15 -1.05
CA MET A 115 1.08 -12.19 -0.41
C MET A 115 1.59 -12.42 1.01
N ILE A 116 0.70 -12.81 1.92
CA ILE A 116 0.99 -13.11 3.31
C ILE A 116 0.43 -14.48 3.68
N LEU A 117 1.22 -15.27 4.41
CA LEU A 117 0.85 -16.59 4.90
C LEU A 117 0.00 -16.46 6.16
N VAL A 118 -1.27 -16.84 6.08
CA VAL A 118 -2.22 -16.78 7.21
C VAL A 118 -2.86 -18.15 7.38
N ASN A 119 -2.66 -18.76 8.55
CA ASN A 119 -3.19 -20.09 8.87
C ASN A 119 -2.82 -21.17 7.83
N GLY A 120 -1.60 -21.10 7.28
CA GLY A 120 -1.10 -22.05 6.27
C GLY A 120 -1.54 -21.75 4.83
N GLU A 121 -2.28 -20.67 4.59
CA GLU A 121 -2.73 -20.27 3.25
C GLU A 121 -2.13 -18.92 2.84
N TRP A 122 -1.66 -18.82 1.60
CA TRP A 122 -1.22 -17.55 1.01
C TRP A 122 -2.43 -16.70 0.61
N LYS A 123 -2.52 -15.50 1.17
CA LYS A 123 -3.59 -14.52 0.88
C LYS A 123 -2.97 -13.22 0.41
N HIS A 124 -3.72 -12.42 -0.35
CA HIS A 124 -3.26 -11.08 -0.70
C HIS A 124 -2.99 -10.27 0.57
N ILE A 125 -1.92 -9.48 0.58
CA ILE A 125 -1.48 -8.77 1.77
C ILE A 125 -2.55 -7.84 2.36
N SER A 126 -3.46 -7.33 1.52
CA SER A 126 -4.59 -6.49 1.95
C SER A 126 -5.49 -7.14 3.03
N ILE A 127 -5.38 -8.44 3.30
CA ILE A 127 -6.05 -9.08 4.44
C ILE A 127 -5.59 -8.51 5.80
N VAL A 128 -4.45 -7.83 5.84
CA VAL A 128 -3.98 -7.13 7.04
C VAL A 128 -4.60 -5.75 7.22
N GLU A 129 -5.22 -5.21 6.16
CA GLU A 129 -5.89 -3.92 6.17
C GLU A 129 -7.31 -4.14 6.69
N GLU A 130 -7.60 -3.64 7.89
CA GLU A 130 -8.93 -3.72 8.49
C GLU A 130 -9.68 -2.39 8.27
N MET A 131 -11.01 -2.44 8.25
CA MET A 131 -11.82 -1.24 8.01
C MET A 131 -11.72 -0.28 9.21
N ILE A 132 -11.47 1.00 8.91
CA ILE A 132 -11.24 2.05 9.92
C ILE A 132 -12.12 3.30 9.74
N ASN A 133 -12.61 3.58 8.52
CA ASN A 133 -13.51 4.69 8.23
C ASN A 133 -13.04 6.05 8.78
N ILE A 134 -11.82 6.48 8.43
CA ILE A 134 -11.24 7.75 8.92
C ILE A 134 -11.77 8.93 8.09
N PRO A 135 -12.38 9.97 8.71
CA PRO A 135 -12.76 11.20 8.00
C PRO A 135 -11.58 11.88 7.29
N LEU A 136 -11.82 12.40 6.09
CA LEU A 136 -10.79 13.10 5.31
C LEU A 136 -10.21 14.31 6.03
N GLU A 137 -11.02 15.03 6.82
CA GLU A 137 -10.55 16.18 7.61
C GLU A 137 -9.50 15.80 8.65
N GLU A 138 -9.55 14.57 9.17
CA GLU A 138 -8.55 14.07 10.09
C GLU A 138 -7.21 13.78 9.41
N LEU A 139 -7.18 13.66 8.08
CA LEU A 139 -5.99 13.32 7.28
C LEU A 139 -5.27 14.54 6.69
N LYS A 140 -5.80 15.75 6.87
CA LYS A 140 -5.19 17.01 6.43
C LYS A 140 -4.02 17.47 7.30
#